data_AF-A0A3B0VC96-F1
#
_entry.id   AF-A0A3B0VC96-F1
#
_cell.length_a   1.000
_cell.length_b   1.000
_cell.length_c   1.000
_cell.angle_alpha   90.00
_cell.angle_beta   90.00
_cell.angle_gamma   90.00
#
_symmetry.space_group_name_H-M   'P 1'
#
loop_
_entity.id
_entity.type
_entity.pdbx_description
1 polymer ?
#
loop_
_entity_poly.entity_id
_entity_poly.type
_entity_poly.pdbx_seq_one_letter_code
_entity_poly.pdbx_strand_id
1 'polypeptide(L)'
;MTSNSKKFSSLGQRVITALVGAIAIIGGVYWGMWGYFIVFMIISFLTLWEFYKLAIMDDMAPLKIWGSIIGTVLFTLTFLVQAEFLPFKFLLLVFPLFASV
;
A
#
# COMPACT_ATOMS: atom_id res chain seq x y z
N MET A 1 23.89 37.99 -10.40
CA MET A 1 22.47 37.70 -10.67
C MET A 1 22.15 36.29 -10.19
N THR A 2 21.66 36.15 -8.95
CA THR A 2 21.45 34.86 -8.28
C THR A 2 20.02 34.36 -8.50
N SER A 3 19.83 33.43 -9.44
CA SER A 3 18.54 32.79 -9.69
C SER A 3 18.27 31.67 -8.67
N ASN A 4 17.64 32.03 -7.55
CA ASN A 4 17.23 31.11 -6.47
C ASN A 4 15.80 30.53 -6.67
N SER A 5 15.25 30.59 -7.89
CA SER A 5 13.84 30.23 -8.17
C SER A 5 13.56 28.73 -8.24
N LYS A 6 14.58 27.87 -8.46
CA LYS A 6 14.38 26.41 -8.56
C LYS A 6 14.13 25.71 -7.21
N LYS A 7 14.58 26.28 -6.09
CA LYS A 7 14.50 25.64 -4.77
C LYS A 7 13.10 25.71 -4.15
N PHE A 8 12.36 26.79 -4.41
CA PHE A 8 10.95 26.92 -3.98
C PHE A 8 10.00 26.09 -4.86
N SER A 9 10.36 25.85 -6.12
CA SER A 9 9.59 24.97 -7.03
C SER A 9 9.46 23.55 -6.49
N SER A 10 10.52 22.99 -5.87
CA SER A 10 10.47 21.64 -5.32
C SER A 10 9.69 21.54 -4.01
N LEU A 11 9.67 22.61 -3.21
CA LEU A 11 8.88 22.66 -1.97
C LEU A 11 7.38 22.79 -2.28
N GLY A 12 7.02 23.68 -3.22
CA GLY A 12 5.63 23.82 -3.68
C GLY A 12 5.09 22.53 -4.31
N GLN A 13 5.89 21.85 -5.13
CA GLN A 13 5.51 20.57 -5.72
C GLN A 13 5.23 19.49 -4.65
N ARG A 14 6.04 19.41 -3.59
CA ARG A 14 5.80 18.47 -2.47
C ARG A 14 4.48 18.75 -1.75
N VAL A 15 4.18 20.02 -1.50
CA VAL A 15 2.93 20.42 -0.84
C VAL A 15 1.73 20.06 -1.71
N ILE A 16 1.78 20.35 -3.00
CA ILE A 16 0.69 20.01 -3.94
C ILE A 16 0.49 18.49 -4.00
N THR A 17 1.57 17.71 -4.14
CA THR A 17 1.47 16.24 -4.15
C THR A 17 0.89 15.69 -2.85
N ALA A 18 1.30 16.22 -1.69
CA ALA A 18 0.75 15.82 -0.40
C ALA A 18 -0.75 16.15 -0.28
N LEU A 19 -1.17 17.32 -0.76
CA LEU A 19 -2.57 17.74 -0.74
C LEU A 19 -3.43 16.85 -1.63
N VAL A 20 -2.96 16.55 -2.84
CA VAL A 20 -3.64 15.64 -3.77
C VAL A 20 -3.77 14.23 -3.18
N GLY A 21 -2.70 13.72 -2.56
CA GLY A 21 -2.73 12.43 -1.87
C GLY A 21 -3.73 12.41 -0.71
N ALA A 22 -3.76 13.45 0.11
CA ALA A 22 -4.71 13.57 1.22
C ALA A 22 -6.16 13.60 0.73
N ILE A 23 -6.46 14.39 -0.31
CA ILE A 23 -7.79 14.46 -0.92
C ILE A 23 -8.17 13.11 -1.51
N ALA A 24 -7.26 12.42 -2.20
CA ALA A 24 -7.53 11.09 -2.75
C ALA A 24 -7.85 10.06 -1.66
N ILE A 25 -7.13 10.10 -0.53
CA ILE A 25 -7.40 9.21 0.61
C ILE A 25 -8.76 9.53 1.23
N ILE A 26 -9.00 10.79 1.59
CA ILE A 26 -10.26 11.21 2.22
C ILE A 26 -11.45 10.93 1.29
N GLY A 27 -11.32 11.28 0.01
CA GLY A 27 -12.35 11.04 -1.00
C GLY A 27 -12.63 9.55 -1.22
N GLY A 28 -11.59 8.71 -1.27
CA GLY A 28 -11.76 7.27 -1.39
C GLY A 28 -12.45 6.65 -0.17
N VAL A 29 -12.11 7.08 1.05
CA VAL A 29 -12.78 6.61 2.27
C VAL A 29 -14.24 7.08 2.31
N TYR A 30 -14.51 8.33 1.90
CA TYR A 30 -15.87 8.88 1.87
C TYR A 30 -16.78 8.17 0.86
N TRP A 31 -16.23 7.64 -0.24
CA TRP A 31 -17.01 6.92 -1.26
C TRP A 31 -17.60 5.59 -0.73
N GLY A 32 -17.03 5.05 0.35
CA GLY A 32 -17.54 3.86 1.03
C GLY A 32 -16.51 2.74 1.15
N MET A 33 -16.98 1.54 1.49
CA MET A 33 -16.12 0.40 1.81
C MET A 33 -15.14 0.02 0.68
N TRP A 34 -15.59 0.07 -0.58
CA TRP A 34 -14.77 -0.29 -1.73
C TRP A 34 -13.75 0.79 -2.08
N GLY A 35 -14.08 2.07 -1.83
CA GLY A 35 -13.15 3.17 -1.98
C GLY A 35 -12.03 3.09 -0.93
N TYR A 36 -12.37 2.79 0.33
CA TYR A 36 -11.39 2.45 1.37
C TYR A 36 -10.48 1.30 0.92
N PHE A 37 -11.08 0.19 0.45
CA PHE A 37 -10.33 -0.97 0.00
C PHE A 37 -9.30 -0.62 -1.08
N ILE A 38 -9.73 0.04 -2.16
CA ILE A 38 -8.84 0.36 -3.29
C ILE A 38 -7.70 1.30 -2.87
N VAL A 39 -8.02 2.37 -2.14
CA VAL A 39 -7.02 3.35 -1.71
C VAL A 39 -5.95 2.70 -0.84
N PHE A 40 -6.37 2.00 0.21
CA PHE A 40 -5.42 1.40 1.15
C PHE A 40 -4.70 0.19 0.55
N MET A 41 -5.34 -0.54 -0.38
CA MET A 41 -4.69 -1.61 -1.11
C MET A 41 -3.52 -1.09 -1.96
N ILE A 42 -3.76 -0.02 -2.73
CA ILE A 42 -2.71 0.57 -3.58
C ILE A 42 -1.56 1.10 -2.71
N ILE A 43 -1.88 1.83 -1.63
CA ILE A 43 -0.87 2.36 -0.72
C ILE A 43 -0.07 1.22 -0.08
N SER A 44 -0.75 0.17 0.41
CA SER A 44 -0.10 -0.97 1.04
C SER A 44 0.79 -1.73 0.05
N PHE A 45 0.32 -1.96 -1.18
CA PHE A 45 1.10 -2.64 -2.22
C PHE A 45 2.34 -1.85 -2.61
N LEU A 46 2.22 -0.54 -2.85
CA LEU A 46 3.35 0.33 -3.16
C LEU A 46 4.35 0.39 -2.00
N THR A 47 3.86 0.46 -0.76
CA THR A 47 4.70 0.45 0.45
C THR A 47 5.49 -0.85 0.57
N LEU A 48 4.85 -2.01 0.38
CA LEU A 48 5.53 -3.31 0.37
C LEU A 48 6.57 -3.38 -0.75
N TRP A 49 6.22 -2.90 -1.94
CA TRP A 49 7.14 -2.90 -3.08
C TRP A 49 8.39 -2.06 -2.83
N GLU A 50 8.21 -0.85 -2.32
CA GLU A 50 9.33 0.03 -1.94
C GLU A 50 10.13 -0.54 -0.77
N PHE A 51 9.45 -1.09 0.23
CA PHE A 51 10.10 -1.76 1.36
C PHE A 51 11.03 -2.87 0.88
N TYR A 52 10.56 -3.80 0.04
CA TYR A 52 11.40 -4.87 -0.50
C TYR A 52 12.48 -4.37 -1.47
N LYS A 53 12.23 -3.26 -2.17
CA LYS A 53 13.27 -2.60 -2.99
C LYS A 53 14.41 -2.05 -2.11
N LEU A 54 14.10 -1.55 -0.91
CA LEU A 54 15.08 -0.98 0.02
C LEU A 54 15.75 -2.06 0.89
N ALA A 55 15.00 -3.08 1.29
CA ALA A 55 15.46 -4.13 2.20
C ALA A 55 16.44 -5.12 1.54
N ILE A 56 16.38 -5.30 0.22
CA ILE A 56 17.22 -6.24 -0.52
C ILE A 56 18.25 -5.43 -1.32
N MET A 57 19.47 -5.34 -0.78
CA MET A 57 20.60 -4.71 -1.47
C MET A 57 21.26 -5.62 -2.53
N ASP A 58 20.99 -6.92 -2.55
CA ASP A 58 21.35 -7.82 -3.66
C ASP A 58 20.66 -9.20 -3.49
N ASP A 59 20.33 -9.85 -4.61
CA ASP A 59 20.00 -11.27 -4.84
C ASP A 59 18.72 -11.97 -4.31
N MET A 60 17.89 -11.39 -3.45
CA MET A 60 16.66 -12.08 -2.95
C MET A 60 15.36 -11.73 -3.72
N ALA A 61 15.42 -11.68 -5.05
CA ALA A 61 14.27 -11.39 -5.93
C ALA A 61 13.00 -12.25 -5.67
N PRO A 62 13.07 -13.57 -5.40
CA PRO A 62 11.86 -14.37 -5.17
C PRO A 62 11.11 -13.97 -3.89
N LEU A 63 11.83 -13.61 -2.82
CA LEU A 63 11.21 -13.24 -1.53
C LEU A 63 10.42 -11.92 -1.62
N LYS A 64 10.90 -11.00 -2.46
CA LYS A 64 10.21 -9.73 -2.76
C LYS A 64 8.83 -9.94 -3.37
N ILE A 65 8.72 -10.85 -4.34
CA ILE A 65 7.47 -11.10 -5.06
C ILE A 65 6.50 -11.85 -4.13
N TRP A 66 6.98 -12.90 -3.47
CA TRP A 66 6.15 -13.69 -2.56
C TRP A 66 5.63 -12.88 -1.36
N GLY A 67 6.48 -12.08 -0.73
CA GLY A 67 6.07 -11.22 0.38
C GLY A 67 5.05 -10.15 -0.02
N SER A 68 5.20 -9.56 -1.21
CA SER A 68 4.23 -8.58 -1.74
C SER A 68 2.88 -9.22 -2.08
N ILE A 69 2.89 -10.41 -2.67
CA ILE A 69 1.66 -11.18 -2.96
C ILE A 69 0.96 -11.56 -1.67
N ILE A 70 1.69 -12.11 -0.70
CA ILE A 70 1.12 -12.48 0.60
C ILE A 70 0.53 -11.25 1.29
N GLY A 71 1.25 -10.13 1.38
CA GLY A 71 0.72 -8.90 1.98
C GLY A 71 -0.56 -8.39 1.30
N THR A 72 -0.65 -8.49 -0.02
CA THR A 72 -1.83 -8.13 -0.82
C THR A 72 -3.01 -9.07 -0.54
N VAL A 73 -2.75 -10.38 -0.49
CA VAL A 73 -3.77 -11.40 -0.16
C VAL A 73 -4.26 -11.22 1.27
N LEU A 74 -3.37 -10.96 2.22
CA LEU A 74 -3.72 -10.70 3.61
C LEU A 74 -4.65 -9.49 3.74
N PHE A 75 -4.29 -8.36 3.13
CA PHE A 75 -5.12 -7.16 3.16
C PHE A 75 -6.52 -7.43 2.58
N THR A 76 -6.58 -8.15 1.45
CA THR A 76 -7.86 -8.52 0.80
C THR A 76 -8.70 -9.42 1.69
N LEU A 77 -8.08 -10.45 2.27
CA LEU A 77 -8.76 -11.43 3.10
C LEU A 77 -9.32 -10.77 4.37
N THR A 78 -8.51 -9.94 5.03
CA THR A 78 -8.93 -9.14 6.18
C THR A 78 -10.11 -8.24 5.80
N PHE A 79 -10.01 -7.48 4.71
CA PHE A 79 -11.11 -6.63 4.26
C PHE A 79 -12.41 -7.41 4.00
N LEU A 80 -12.34 -8.56 3.31
CA LEU A 80 -13.52 -9.39 3.01
C LEU A 80 -14.16 -9.99 4.27
N VAL A 81 -13.35 -10.34 5.28
CA VAL A 81 -13.85 -10.83 6.57
C VAL A 81 -14.51 -9.70 7.37
N GLN A 82 -13.88 -8.53 7.44
CA GLN A 82 -14.47 -7.36 8.11
C GLN A 82 -15.72 -6.83 7.41
N ALA A 83 -15.79 -6.95 6.09
CA ALA A 83 -16.95 -6.61 5.27
C ALA A 83 -18.09 -7.65 5.37
N GLU A 84 -17.94 -8.67 6.22
CA GLU A 84 -18.90 -9.77 6.43
C GLU A 84 -19.20 -10.62 5.18
N PHE A 85 -18.40 -10.49 4.13
CA PHE A 85 -18.52 -11.33 2.93
C PHE A 85 -17.97 -12.75 3.17
N LEU A 86 -17.03 -12.90 4.10
CA LEU A 86 -16.43 -14.18 4.46
C LEU A 86 -16.50 -14.43 5.97
N PRO A 87 -16.77 -15.67 6.40
CA PRO A 87 -16.71 -16.03 7.81
C PRO A 87 -15.27 -15.96 8.34
N PHE A 88 -15.14 -15.62 9.63
CA PHE A 88 -13.85 -15.43 10.31
C PHE A 88 -12.86 -16.60 10.15
N LYS A 89 -13.35 -17.82 9.92
CA LYS A 89 -12.52 -19.02 9.68
C LYS A 89 -11.53 -18.85 8.54
N PHE A 90 -11.85 -18.04 7.52
CA PHE A 90 -10.94 -17.79 6.41
C PHE A 90 -9.68 -17.05 6.83
N LEU A 91 -9.71 -16.30 7.94
CA LEU A 91 -8.52 -15.66 8.49
C LEU A 91 -7.48 -16.68 9.02
N LEU A 92 -7.86 -17.94 9.22
CA LEU A 92 -6.90 -19.01 9.53
C LEU A 92 -6.03 -19.40 8.32
N LEU A 93 -6.43 -19.03 7.10
CA LEU A 93 -5.68 -19.28 5.87
C LEU A 93 -4.38 -18.45 5.82
N VAL A 94 -4.27 -17.45 6.70
CA VAL A 94 -3.04 -16.68 6.95
C VAL A 94 -1.89 -17.59 7.41
N PHE A 95 -2.16 -18.59 8.26
CA PHE A 95 -1.12 -19.49 8.78
C PHE A 95 -0.41 -20.31 7.69
N PRO A 96 -1.11 -21.04 6.78
CA PRO A 96 -0.44 -21.75 5.71
C PRO A 96 0.21 -20.82 4.68
N LEU A 97 -0.32 -19.61 4.46
CA LEU A 97 0.30 -18.62 3.58
C LEU A 97 1.68 -18.20 4.09
N PHE A 98 1.80 -17.89 5.39
CA PHE A 98 3.10 -17.58 5.99
C PHE A 98 4.05 -18.78 6.05
N ALA A 99 3.53 -20.00 6.21
CA ALA A 99 4.37 -21.21 6.22
C ALA A 99 4.95 -21.57 4.83
N SER A 100 4.47 -20.94 3.76
CA SER A 100 4.89 -21.24 2.38
C SER A 100 6.10 -20.45 1.87
N VAL A 101 6.60 -19.49 2.66
CA VAL A 101 7.77 -18.64 2.40
C VAL A 101 8.87 -18.93 3.40
#